data_AF-A0A7Y6ZEQ1-F1
#
_entry.id   AF-A0A7Y6ZEQ1-F1
#
_cell.length_a   1.000
_cell.length_b   1.000
_cell.length_c   1.000
_cell.angle_alpha   90.00
_cell.angle_beta   90.00
_cell.angle_gamma   90.00
#
_symmetry.space_group_name_H-M   'P 1'
#
loop_
_entity.id
_entity.type
_entity.pdbx_description
1 polymer ?
#
loop_
_entity_poly.entity_id
_entity_poly.type
_entity_poly.pdbx_seq_one_letter_code
_entity_poly.pdbx_strand_id
1 'polypeptide(L)'
;MNAVLGSKHYVEFGNSISLVPGRKETFEKLGLATHLGIKLAAKHKSVEGIVGPQIERIQGTTDKVRRLASDLSRNPTQRHLVAQALAKELDADLRRTHDRVAGIAESMIDEAETGIQRVLGPRADNGWMYAAAFQWFREAGNDAIGLKNISEAVREDLTLAQAVFSGPRHIMGFGKDTHMTMREGIAKRWVKDEWAQLNEGLDVQKSLSNYPELIGQIHGSYYNPAVIEQSDASRVEV
;
A
#
# COMPACT_ATOMS: atom_id res chain seq x y z
N MET A 1 40.75 16.22 -19.92
CA MET A 1 39.70 16.42 -18.92
C MET A 1 38.43 16.84 -19.64
N ASN A 2 37.33 16.08 -19.41
CA ASN A 2 35.88 16.33 -19.54
C ASN A 2 35.40 17.51 -20.42
N ALA A 3 34.38 17.42 -21.28
CA ALA A 3 33.18 16.60 -21.29
C ALA A 3 32.44 16.67 -22.65
N VAL A 4 31.44 15.79 -22.80
CA VAL A 4 30.27 15.84 -23.70
C VAL A 4 30.52 15.73 -25.20
N LEU A 5 30.14 14.59 -25.78
CA LEU A 5 29.56 14.53 -27.13
C LEU A 5 28.48 13.45 -27.17
N GLY A 6 27.25 13.89 -27.42
CA GLY A 6 26.09 13.02 -27.58
C GLY A 6 26.17 12.20 -28.86
N SER A 7 25.81 10.93 -28.77
CA SER A 7 25.50 10.11 -29.93
C SER A 7 24.01 10.23 -30.25
N LYS A 8 23.69 11.20 -31.12
CA LYS A 8 22.48 11.21 -31.93
C LYS A 8 22.49 9.96 -32.81
N HIS A 9 21.73 8.93 -32.46
CA HIS A 9 21.31 7.90 -33.42
C HIS A 9 19.79 7.98 -33.54
N TYR A 10 19.34 8.95 -34.35
CA TYR A 10 17.99 8.95 -34.91
C TYR A 10 18.03 8.04 -36.13
N VAL A 11 17.45 6.85 -35.98
CA VAL A 11 17.08 6.02 -37.13
C VAL A 11 15.61 6.33 -37.40
N GLU A 12 15.34 7.04 -38.48
CA GLU A 12 13.99 7.19 -39.02
C GLU A 12 13.49 5.81 -39.46
N PHE A 13 12.54 5.26 -38.71
CA PHE A 13 11.82 4.05 -39.12
C PHE A 13 10.45 4.48 -39.63
N GLY A 14 10.27 4.43 -40.95
CA GLY A 14 8.96 4.56 -41.59
C GLY A 14 8.03 3.44 -41.13
N ASN A 15 6.83 3.81 -40.68
CA ASN A 15 5.59 3.03 -40.53
C ASN A 15 5.62 1.56 -40.05
N SER A 16 6.71 1.07 -39.46
CA SER A 16 6.76 -0.25 -38.84
C SER A 16 6.37 -0.14 -37.38
N ILE A 17 5.10 -0.48 -37.11
CA ILE A 17 4.50 -0.90 -35.84
C ILE A 17 5.57 -1.13 -34.76
N SER A 18 5.82 -0.08 -33.97
CA SER A 18 6.75 -0.11 -32.86
C SER A 18 6.08 -0.77 -31.67
N LEU A 19 6.86 -1.50 -30.86
CA LEU A 19 6.33 -2.19 -29.68
C LEU A 19 5.59 -1.26 -28.69
N VAL A 20 5.77 0.07 -28.81
CA VAL A 20 4.86 1.21 -28.58
C VAL A 20 5.67 2.49 -28.93
N PRO A 21 5.09 3.54 -29.53
CA PRO A 21 5.78 4.82 -29.76
C PRO A 21 5.85 5.60 -28.44
N GLY A 22 7.07 5.90 -27.96
CA GLY A 22 7.30 6.73 -26.77
C GLY A 22 8.39 6.16 -25.85
N ARG A 23 9.64 6.21 -26.30
CA ARG A 23 10.81 5.59 -25.62
C ARG A 23 11.21 6.23 -24.27
N LYS A 24 10.43 7.15 -23.71
CA LYS A 24 10.76 7.83 -22.44
C LYS A 24 9.63 7.80 -21.41
N GLU A 25 8.44 8.29 -21.74
CA GLU A 25 7.30 8.30 -20.81
C GLU A 25 6.88 6.88 -20.39
N THR A 26 6.90 5.91 -21.31
CA THR A 26 6.58 4.51 -21.02
C THR A 26 7.62 3.87 -20.08
N PHE A 27 8.89 4.28 -20.22
CA PHE A 27 9.98 3.86 -19.33
C PHE A 27 9.88 4.51 -17.94
N GLU A 28 9.46 5.77 -17.86
CA GLU A 28 9.18 6.46 -16.60
C GLU A 28 7.98 5.83 -15.86
N LYS A 29 6.95 5.37 -16.59
CA LYS A 29 5.79 4.63 -16.04
C LYS A 29 6.10 3.20 -15.59
N LEU A 30 6.97 2.49 -16.32
CA LEU A 30 7.54 1.21 -15.89
C LEU A 30 8.47 1.34 -14.66
N GLY A 31 9.18 2.47 -14.57
CA GLY A 31 9.92 2.89 -13.39
C GLY A 31 8.99 3.12 -12.18
N LEU A 32 7.79 3.69 -12.39
CA LEU A 32 6.79 3.91 -11.34
C LEU A 32 6.28 2.61 -10.70
N ALA A 33 6.06 1.55 -11.48
CA ALA A 33 5.70 0.21 -10.99
C ALA A 33 6.73 -0.37 -10.02
N THR A 34 7.99 -0.28 -10.45
CA THR A 34 9.16 -0.70 -9.69
C THR A 34 9.33 0.18 -8.45
N HIS A 35 9.09 1.49 -8.57
CA HIS A 35 9.16 2.46 -7.48
C HIS A 35 8.08 2.23 -6.41
N LEU A 36 6.89 1.76 -6.79
CA LEU A 36 5.81 1.41 -5.86
C LEU A 36 6.08 0.09 -5.14
N GLY A 37 6.50 -0.95 -5.84
CA GLY A 37 6.95 -2.21 -5.23
C GLY A 37 8.11 -1.97 -4.27
N ILE A 38 9.10 -1.16 -4.67
CA ILE A 38 10.22 -0.74 -3.81
C ILE A 38 9.72 0.05 -2.60
N LYS A 39 8.74 0.96 -2.75
CA LYS A 39 8.18 1.70 -1.61
C LYS A 39 7.44 0.81 -0.62
N LEU A 40 6.73 -0.22 -1.09
CA LEU A 40 6.07 -1.21 -0.23
C LEU A 40 7.06 -2.12 0.47
N ALA A 41 8.00 -2.74 -0.26
CA ALA A 41 9.00 -3.65 0.28
C ALA A 41 9.98 -2.96 1.22
N ALA A 42 10.41 -1.73 0.90
CA ALA A 42 11.37 -1.00 1.72
C ALA A 42 10.76 -0.46 3.02
N LYS A 43 9.44 -0.35 3.11
CA LYS A 43 8.76 0.27 4.26
C LYS A 43 8.18 -0.74 5.26
N HIS A 44 7.85 -1.96 4.84
CA HIS A 44 7.11 -2.92 5.67
C HIS A 44 7.71 -4.34 5.65
N LYS A 45 8.38 -4.72 6.75
CA LYS A 45 9.01 -6.05 6.90
C LYS A 45 8.01 -7.21 6.83
N SER A 46 6.79 -7.00 7.31
CA SER A 46 5.70 -8.00 7.29
C SER A 46 5.36 -8.51 5.89
N VAL A 47 5.63 -7.73 4.83
CA VAL A 47 5.28 -8.05 3.44
C VAL A 47 6.48 -8.09 2.51
N GLU A 48 7.69 -7.83 3.02
CA GLU A 48 8.94 -7.80 2.26
C GLU A 48 9.18 -9.09 1.47
N GLY A 49 8.98 -10.25 2.10
CA GLY A 49 9.17 -11.57 1.46
C GLY A 49 8.18 -11.88 0.33
N ILE A 50 7.11 -11.10 0.20
CA ILE A 50 6.11 -11.24 -0.87
C ILE A 50 6.38 -10.21 -1.97
N VAL A 51 6.66 -8.96 -1.59
CA VAL A 51 6.85 -7.85 -2.53
C VAL A 51 8.23 -7.91 -3.20
N GLY A 52 9.27 -8.37 -2.50
CA GLY A 52 10.63 -8.51 -3.06
C GLY A 52 10.67 -9.33 -4.36
N PRO A 53 10.17 -10.60 -4.36
CA PRO A 53 10.10 -11.42 -5.57
C PRO A 53 9.21 -10.83 -6.68
N GLN A 54 8.23 -10.00 -6.33
CA GLN A 54 7.37 -9.33 -7.30
C GLN A 54 8.13 -8.20 -8.01
N ILE A 55 8.96 -7.44 -7.30
CA ILE A 55 9.84 -6.41 -7.89
C ILE A 55 10.77 -7.05 -8.92
N GLU A 56 11.41 -8.17 -8.56
CA GLU A 56 12.29 -8.91 -9.47
C GLU A 56 11.55 -9.38 -10.73
N ARG A 57 10.30 -9.85 -10.58
CA ARG A 57 9.45 -10.25 -11.70
C ARG A 57 9.06 -9.10 -12.62
N ILE A 58 8.70 -7.93 -12.06
CA ILE A 58 8.42 -6.72 -12.85
C ILE A 58 9.66 -6.35 -13.67
N GLN A 59 10.83 -6.30 -13.04
CA GLN A 59 12.10 -5.98 -13.70
C GLN A 59 12.44 -6.99 -14.80
N GLY A 60 12.39 -8.28 -14.48
CA GLY A 60 12.70 -9.35 -15.43
C GLY A 60 11.74 -9.40 -16.62
N THR A 61 10.45 -9.14 -16.41
CA THR A 61 9.46 -9.10 -17.48
C THR A 61 9.67 -7.87 -18.37
N THR A 62 9.98 -6.72 -17.76
CA THR A 62 10.32 -5.49 -18.48
C THR A 62 11.55 -5.69 -19.37
N ASP A 63 12.60 -6.34 -18.85
CA ASP A 63 13.81 -6.65 -19.62
C ASP A 63 13.54 -7.62 -20.78
N LYS A 64 12.66 -8.61 -20.59
CA LYS A 64 12.23 -9.52 -21.67
C LYS A 64 11.54 -8.76 -22.79
N VAL A 65 10.61 -7.85 -22.47
CA VAL A 65 9.93 -7.00 -23.46
C VAL A 65 10.93 -6.08 -24.17
N ARG A 66 11.92 -5.54 -23.46
CA ARG A 66 12.99 -4.74 -24.07
C ARG A 66 13.79 -5.54 -25.10
N ARG A 67 14.18 -6.77 -24.77
CA ARG A 67 14.91 -7.66 -25.69
C ARG A 67 14.04 -8.00 -26.91
N LEU A 68 12.75 -8.24 -26.69
CA LEU A 68 11.78 -8.51 -27.75
C LEU A 68 11.61 -7.34 -28.72
N ALA A 69 11.70 -6.10 -28.24
CA ALA A 69 11.67 -4.91 -29.09
C ALA A 69 12.78 -4.89 -30.14
N SER A 70 13.97 -5.39 -29.78
CA SER A 70 15.14 -5.47 -30.64
C SER A 70 15.29 -6.80 -31.38
N ASP A 71 14.36 -7.75 -31.19
CA ASP A 71 14.40 -9.07 -31.84
C ASP A 71 13.94 -8.97 -33.29
N LEU A 72 14.90 -8.96 -34.22
CA LEU A 72 14.66 -8.90 -35.66
C LEU A 72 14.22 -10.25 -36.27
N SER A 73 14.32 -11.36 -35.52
CA SER A 73 13.87 -12.67 -36.00
C SER A 73 12.34 -12.80 -36.01
N ARG A 74 11.62 -11.88 -35.36
CA ARG A 74 10.17 -11.87 -35.22
C ARG A 74 9.54 -10.69 -35.95
N ASN A 75 8.42 -10.95 -36.62
CA ASN A 75 7.65 -9.86 -37.22
C ASN A 75 7.01 -8.97 -36.13
N PRO A 76 6.61 -7.72 -36.45
CA PRO A 76 6.05 -6.80 -35.46
C PRO A 76 4.85 -7.38 -34.69
N THR A 77 3.92 -8.04 -35.39
CA THR A 77 2.72 -8.63 -34.77
C THR A 77 3.08 -9.72 -33.76
N GLN A 78 4.02 -10.62 -34.08
CA GLN A 78 4.51 -11.65 -33.17
C GLN A 78 5.18 -11.05 -31.93
N ARG A 79 5.91 -9.94 -32.09
CA ARG A 79 6.49 -9.21 -30.95
C ARG A 79 5.40 -8.65 -30.04
N HIS A 80 4.33 -8.07 -30.61
CA HIS A 80 3.20 -7.60 -29.84
C HIS A 80 2.43 -8.73 -29.12
N LEU A 81 2.18 -9.87 -29.79
CA LEU A 81 1.50 -11.02 -29.19
C LEU A 81 2.27 -11.58 -28.00
N VAL A 82 3.60 -11.69 -28.11
CA VAL A 82 4.43 -12.18 -27.01
C VAL A 82 4.50 -11.15 -25.88
N ALA A 83 4.59 -9.87 -26.19
CA ALA A 83 4.54 -8.82 -25.18
C ALA A 83 3.18 -8.77 -24.46
N GLN A 84 2.07 -9.03 -25.17
CA GLN A 84 0.75 -9.17 -24.58
C GLN A 84 0.69 -10.35 -23.61
N ALA A 85 1.24 -11.51 -23.98
CA ALA A 85 1.27 -12.67 -23.08
C ALA A 85 2.05 -12.36 -21.80
N LEU A 86 3.21 -11.72 -21.91
CA LEU A 86 4.02 -11.27 -20.75
C LEU A 86 3.27 -10.25 -19.88
N ALA A 87 2.55 -9.31 -20.50
CA ALA A 87 1.74 -8.31 -19.79
C ALA A 87 0.58 -8.97 -19.01
N LYS A 88 -0.13 -9.92 -19.62
CA LYS A 88 -1.22 -10.68 -18.98
C LYS A 88 -0.72 -11.51 -17.80
N GLU A 89 0.43 -12.16 -17.94
CA GLU A 89 1.05 -12.91 -16.85
C GLU A 89 1.43 -12.00 -15.68
N LEU A 90 2.03 -10.83 -15.97
CA LEU A 90 2.40 -9.85 -14.95
C LEU A 90 1.18 -9.24 -14.26
N ASP A 91 0.11 -8.90 -14.99
CA ASP A 91 -1.15 -8.43 -14.41
C ASP A 91 -1.71 -9.45 -13.40
N ALA A 92 -1.83 -10.71 -13.81
CA ALA A 92 -2.32 -11.78 -12.93
C ALA A 92 -1.43 -11.97 -11.68
N ASP A 93 -0.11 -11.82 -11.82
CA ASP A 93 0.82 -11.90 -10.69
C ASP A 93 0.68 -10.73 -9.72
N LEU A 94 0.51 -9.50 -10.24
CA LEU A 94 0.32 -8.30 -9.44
C LEU A 94 -1.00 -8.35 -8.67
N ARG A 95 -2.09 -8.83 -9.28
CA ARG A 95 -3.38 -9.04 -8.61
C ARG A 95 -3.27 -10.06 -7.48
N ARG A 96 -2.67 -11.22 -7.74
CA ARG A 96 -2.46 -12.24 -6.69
C ARG A 96 -1.63 -11.72 -5.53
N THR A 97 -0.60 -10.93 -5.83
CA THR A 97 0.24 -10.33 -4.80
C THR A 97 -0.50 -9.26 -4.01
N HIS A 98 -1.26 -8.39 -4.70
CA HIS A 98 -2.16 -7.43 -4.07
C HIS A 98 -3.08 -8.12 -3.07
N ASP A 99 -3.79 -9.16 -3.50
CA ASP A 99 -4.77 -9.86 -2.67
C ASP A 99 -4.12 -10.54 -1.46
N ARG A 100 -2.91 -11.12 -1.66
CA ARG A 100 -2.15 -11.72 -0.56
C ARG A 100 -1.69 -10.68 0.46
N VAL A 101 -1.18 -9.54 0.00
CA VAL A 101 -0.74 -8.44 0.88
C VAL A 101 -1.95 -7.81 1.58
N ALA A 102 -3.09 -7.68 0.89
CA ALA A 102 -4.35 -7.22 1.47
C ALA A 102 -4.80 -8.14 2.61
N GLY A 103 -4.82 -9.46 2.39
CA GLY A 103 -5.18 -10.43 3.42
C GLY A 103 -4.25 -10.41 4.63
N ILE A 104 -2.95 -10.16 4.43
CA ILE A 104 -2.01 -9.98 5.56
C ILE A 104 -2.33 -8.71 6.34
N ALA A 105 -2.55 -7.59 5.65
CA ALA A 105 -2.90 -6.32 6.29
C ALA A 105 -4.20 -6.44 7.09
N GLU A 106 -5.22 -7.10 6.52
CA GLU A 106 -6.50 -7.38 7.18
C GLU A 106 -6.32 -8.25 8.43
N SER A 107 -5.60 -9.38 8.33
CA SER A 107 -5.30 -10.24 9.48
C SER A 107 -4.55 -9.47 10.58
N MET A 108 -3.58 -8.63 10.20
CA MET A 108 -2.85 -7.81 11.17
C MET A 108 -3.76 -6.81 11.89
N ILE A 109 -4.68 -6.16 11.16
CA ILE A 109 -5.65 -5.23 11.73
C ILE A 109 -6.59 -5.98 12.67
N ASP A 110 -7.20 -7.07 12.22
CA ASP A 110 -8.19 -7.83 13.00
C ASP A 110 -7.59 -8.43 14.28
N GLU A 111 -6.41 -9.02 14.19
CA GLU A 111 -5.69 -9.57 15.34
C GLU A 111 -5.33 -8.47 16.35
N ALA A 112 -4.82 -7.35 15.85
CA ALA A 112 -4.45 -6.21 16.68
C ALA A 112 -5.69 -5.58 17.35
N GLU A 113 -6.77 -5.37 16.62
CA GLU A 113 -8.03 -4.86 17.17
C GLU A 113 -8.58 -5.81 18.23
N THR A 114 -8.55 -7.13 17.98
CA THR A 114 -8.95 -8.15 18.95
C THR A 114 -8.09 -8.07 20.22
N GLY A 115 -6.77 -7.96 20.08
CA GLY A 115 -5.86 -7.84 21.21
C GLY A 115 -6.03 -6.54 21.99
N ILE A 116 -6.23 -5.42 21.29
CA ILE A 116 -6.55 -4.12 21.89
C ILE A 116 -7.86 -4.21 22.66
N GLN A 117 -8.93 -4.75 22.08
CA GLN A 117 -10.22 -4.89 22.75
C GLN A 117 -10.15 -5.85 23.95
N ARG A 118 -9.35 -6.91 23.85
CA ARG A 118 -9.12 -7.85 24.95
C ARG A 118 -8.49 -7.19 26.17
N VAL A 119 -7.77 -6.08 26.04
CA VAL A 119 -7.14 -5.37 27.16
C VAL A 119 -7.85 -4.05 27.47
N LEU A 120 -7.99 -3.17 26.48
CA LEU A 120 -8.52 -1.81 26.60
C LEU A 120 -10.02 -1.69 26.27
N GLY A 121 -10.67 -2.79 25.87
CA GLY A 121 -12.10 -2.81 25.62
C GLY A 121 -12.94 -2.64 26.88
N PRO A 122 -14.19 -2.19 26.72
CA PRO A 122 -15.09 -1.92 27.84
C PRO A 122 -15.41 -3.19 28.62
N ARG A 123 -15.47 -3.07 29.96
CA ARG A 123 -15.90 -4.14 30.87
C ARG A 123 -17.27 -3.82 31.43
N ALA A 124 -18.20 -4.75 31.26
CA ALA A 124 -19.58 -4.60 31.77
C ALA A 124 -19.58 -4.34 33.29
N ASP A 125 -18.73 -5.05 34.03
CA ASP A 125 -18.65 -4.96 35.49
C ASP A 125 -18.09 -3.61 35.99
N ASN A 126 -17.42 -2.85 35.11
CA ASN A 126 -16.81 -1.56 35.43
C ASN A 126 -17.70 -0.36 35.03
N GLY A 127 -18.93 -0.58 34.58
CA GLY A 127 -19.80 0.49 34.07
C GLY A 127 -19.99 1.66 35.05
N TRP A 128 -20.14 1.35 36.35
CA TRP A 128 -20.25 2.38 37.39
C TRP A 128 -18.95 3.16 37.60
N MET A 129 -17.79 2.49 37.51
CA MET A 129 -16.48 3.14 37.56
C MET A 129 -16.26 4.05 36.36
N TYR A 130 -16.67 3.62 35.17
CA TYR A 130 -16.57 4.44 33.96
C TYR A 130 -17.42 5.70 34.07
N ALA A 131 -18.64 5.61 34.60
CA ALA A 131 -19.47 6.80 34.81
C ALA A 131 -18.82 7.81 35.77
N ALA A 132 -18.28 7.33 36.89
CA ALA A 132 -17.54 8.18 37.84
C ALA A 132 -16.27 8.77 37.23
N ALA A 133 -15.50 7.96 36.48
CA ALA A 133 -14.30 8.40 35.78
C ALA A 133 -14.62 9.48 34.73
N PHE A 134 -15.69 9.32 33.95
CA PHE A 134 -16.10 10.32 32.96
C PHE A 134 -16.49 11.65 33.58
N GLN A 135 -17.16 11.62 34.73
CA GLN A 135 -17.45 12.83 35.49
C GLN A 135 -16.15 13.51 35.93
N TRP A 136 -15.24 12.76 36.54
CA TRP A 136 -13.95 13.29 36.98
C TRP A 136 -13.13 13.86 35.81
N PHE A 137 -13.08 13.16 34.66
CA PHE A 137 -12.38 13.64 33.46
C PHE A 137 -12.93 14.98 32.98
N ARG A 138 -14.25 15.19 33.04
CA ARG A 138 -14.88 16.44 32.64
C ARG A 138 -14.57 17.57 33.60
N GLU A 139 -14.50 17.30 34.90
CA GLU A 139 -14.21 18.29 35.93
C GLU A 139 -12.73 18.69 35.92
N ALA A 140 -11.84 17.70 35.86
CA ALA A 140 -10.39 17.91 35.87
C ALA A 140 -9.81 18.30 34.49
N GLY A 141 -10.43 17.89 33.38
CA GLY A 141 -9.88 18.09 32.02
C GLY A 141 -9.94 19.51 31.47
N ASN A 142 -10.34 20.50 32.28
CA ASN A 142 -10.55 21.89 31.84
C ASN A 142 -9.26 22.73 31.83
N ASP A 143 -8.18 22.25 32.43
CA ASP A 143 -6.88 22.93 32.44
C ASP A 143 -5.71 21.96 32.25
N ALA A 144 -4.51 22.51 32.04
CA ALA A 144 -3.31 21.74 31.77
C ALA A 144 -2.87 20.84 32.94
N ILE A 145 -3.15 21.24 34.18
CA ILE A 145 -2.76 20.49 35.39
C ILE A 145 -3.66 19.25 35.51
N GLY A 146 -4.97 19.43 35.37
CA GLY A 146 -5.90 18.31 35.45
C GLY A 146 -5.73 17.35 34.27
N LEU A 147 -5.45 17.82 33.06
CA LEU A 147 -5.08 16.94 31.94
C LEU A 147 -3.81 16.13 32.22
N LYS A 148 -2.81 16.72 32.90
CA LYS A 148 -1.61 16.01 33.34
C LYS A 148 -1.96 14.93 34.38
N ASN A 149 -2.78 15.26 35.39
CA ASN A 149 -3.21 14.30 36.42
C ASN A 149 -3.98 13.12 35.81
N ILE A 150 -4.87 13.39 34.84
CA ILE A 150 -5.56 12.35 34.09
C ILE A 150 -4.56 11.47 33.34
N SER A 151 -3.60 12.08 32.63
CA SER A 151 -2.56 11.36 31.89
C SER A 151 -1.69 10.47 32.77
N GLU A 152 -1.39 10.90 33.99
CA GLU A 152 -0.68 10.09 34.99
C GLU A 152 -1.56 8.93 35.48
N ALA A 153 -2.81 9.22 35.86
CA ALA A 153 -3.73 8.20 36.36
C ALA A 153 -3.99 7.07 35.36
N VAL A 154 -4.19 7.38 34.07
CA VAL A 154 -4.41 6.36 33.03
C VAL A 154 -3.16 5.53 32.70
N ARG A 155 -1.96 5.95 33.12
CA ARG A 155 -0.74 5.15 32.98
C ARG A 155 -0.58 4.12 34.09
N GLU A 156 -1.22 4.36 35.23
CA GLU A 156 -1.14 3.54 36.43
C GLU A 156 -2.35 2.63 36.59
N ASP A 157 -3.54 3.09 36.17
CA ASP A 157 -4.79 2.37 36.33
C ASP A 157 -5.38 1.94 34.97
N LEU A 158 -5.48 0.62 34.76
CA LEU A 158 -6.02 0.02 33.54
C LEU A 158 -7.52 0.33 33.34
N THR A 159 -8.29 0.45 34.42
CA THR A 159 -9.73 0.76 34.34
C THR A 159 -9.94 2.19 33.85
N LEU A 160 -9.13 3.15 34.33
CA LEU A 160 -9.16 4.52 33.83
C LEU A 160 -8.64 4.61 32.38
N ALA A 161 -7.62 3.83 32.04
CA ALA A 161 -7.16 3.69 30.66
C ALA A 161 -8.27 3.15 29.73
N GLN A 162 -8.97 2.08 30.12
CA GLN A 162 -10.11 1.53 29.39
C GLN A 162 -11.21 2.58 29.21
N ALA A 163 -11.52 3.34 30.27
CA ALA A 163 -12.52 4.40 30.23
C ALA A 163 -12.15 5.46 29.17
N VAL A 164 -10.92 5.98 29.19
CA VAL A 164 -10.48 6.97 28.18
C VAL A 164 -10.41 6.36 26.79
N PHE A 165 -9.95 5.11 26.66
CA PHE A 165 -9.72 4.48 25.36
C PHE A 165 -11.00 4.14 24.61
N SER A 166 -11.99 3.58 25.31
CA SER A 166 -13.27 3.13 24.74
C SER A 166 -14.40 4.17 24.90
N GLY A 167 -14.22 5.14 25.79
CA GLY A 167 -15.24 6.14 26.12
C GLY A 167 -15.44 7.22 25.04
N PRO A 168 -16.67 7.73 24.88
CA PRO A 168 -16.95 8.83 23.97
C PRO A 168 -16.40 10.17 24.49
N ARG A 169 -15.52 10.80 23.70
CA ARG A 169 -14.81 12.06 24.08
C ARG A 169 -15.70 13.20 24.58
N HIS A 170 -16.90 13.34 24.00
CA HIS A 170 -17.81 14.43 24.36
C HIS A 170 -18.40 14.25 25.77
N ILE A 171 -18.50 13.01 26.27
CA ILE A 171 -18.92 12.75 27.66
C ILE A 171 -17.80 13.11 28.62
N MET A 172 -16.55 12.83 28.25
CA MET A 172 -15.35 13.13 29.07
C MET A 172 -14.92 14.61 29.01
N GLY A 173 -15.54 15.43 28.15
CA GLY A 173 -15.17 16.83 27.98
C GLY A 173 -13.88 17.06 27.20
N PHE A 174 -13.31 16.03 26.55
CA PHE A 174 -12.05 16.16 25.81
C PHE A 174 -12.23 16.71 24.40
N GLY A 175 -11.32 17.61 24.01
CA GLY A 175 -11.09 17.97 22.62
C GLY A 175 -10.66 16.76 21.77
N LYS A 176 -10.82 16.86 20.43
CA LYS A 176 -10.46 15.76 19.51
C LYS A 176 -9.01 15.34 19.67
N ASP A 177 -8.11 16.31 19.60
CA ASP A 177 -6.67 16.06 19.55
C ASP A 177 -6.14 15.57 20.90
N THR A 178 -6.66 16.13 22.00
CA THR A 178 -6.38 15.65 23.37
C THR A 178 -6.78 14.19 23.54
N HIS A 179 -8.01 13.82 23.14
CA HIS A 179 -8.49 12.45 23.25
C HIS A 179 -7.64 11.49 22.41
N MET A 180 -7.34 11.85 21.16
CA MET A 180 -6.48 11.04 20.28
C MET A 180 -5.08 10.84 20.87
N THR A 181 -4.47 11.91 21.40
CA THR A 181 -3.14 11.86 22.03
C THR A 181 -3.15 10.96 23.26
N MET A 182 -4.18 11.05 24.11
CA MET A 182 -4.33 10.16 25.27
C MET A 182 -4.51 8.71 24.84
N ARG A 183 -5.37 8.43 23.84
CA ARG A 183 -5.58 7.07 23.32
C ARG A 183 -4.29 6.46 22.80
N GLU A 184 -3.51 7.22 22.04
CA GLU A 184 -2.22 6.77 21.54
C GLU A 184 -1.24 6.48 22.69
N GLY A 185 -1.17 7.37 23.69
CA GLY A 185 -0.33 7.18 24.89
C GLY A 185 -0.73 5.95 25.70
N ILE A 186 -2.03 5.71 25.87
CA ILE A 186 -2.60 4.53 26.54
C ILE A 186 -2.26 3.27 25.74
N ALA A 187 -2.46 3.28 24.42
CA ALA A 187 -2.18 2.12 23.58
C ALA A 187 -0.69 1.74 23.62
N LYS A 188 0.21 2.72 23.48
CA LYS A 188 1.67 2.52 23.59
C LYS A 188 2.12 1.99 24.96
N ARG A 189 1.33 2.20 26.01
CA ARG A 189 1.61 1.73 27.37
C ARG A 189 1.11 0.31 27.61
N TRP A 190 -0.15 0.04 27.26
CA TRP A 190 -0.86 -1.16 27.71
C TRP A 190 -0.95 -2.27 26.65
N VAL A 191 -0.87 -1.91 25.38
CA VAL A 191 -1.01 -2.81 24.21
C VAL A 191 -0.03 -2.41 23.12
N LYS A 192 1.23 -2.20 23.51
CA LYS A 192 2.26 -1.62 22.65
C LYS A 192 2.42 -2.38 21.34
N ASP A 193 2.45 -3.69 21.42
CA ASP A 193 2.74 -4.56 20.28
C ASP A 193 1.53 -4.64 19.36
N GLU A 194 0.31 -4.80 19.91
CA GLU A 194 -0.92 -4.75 19.14
C GLU A 194 -1.13 -3.38 18.48
N TRP A 195 -0.83 -2.28 19.18
CA TRP A 195 -0.89 -0.94 18.60
C TRP A 195 0.11 -0.75 17.46
N ALA A 196 1.32 -1.31 17.59
CA ALA A 196 2.30 -1.28 16.52
C ALA A 196 1.83 -2.10 15.30
N GLN A 197 1.29 -3.30 15.54
CA GLN A 197 0.74 -4.18 14.51
C GLN A 197 -0.44 -3.56 13.77
N LEU A 198 -1.37 -2.91 14.49
CA LEU A 198 -2.50 -2.18 13.90
C LEU A 198 -2.00 -1.09 12.95
N ASN A 199 -1.07 -0.25 13.40
CA ASN A 199 -0.53 0.84 12.59
C ASN A 199 0.24 0.32 11.38
N GLU A 200 1.00 -0.77 11.53
CA GLU A 200 1.68 -1.41 10.39
C GLU A 200 0.67 -1.95 9.37
N GLY A 201 -0.38 -2.66 9.81
CA GLY A 201 -1.45 -3.17 8.94
C GLY A 201 -2.16 -2.05 8.18
N LEU A 202 -2.52 -0.94 8.86
CA LEU A 202 -3.13 0.23 8.24
C LEU A 202 -2.21 0.90 7.20
N ASP A 203 -0.91 1.01 7.49
CA ASP A 203 0.06 1.57 6.56
C ASP A 203 0.26 0.67 5.32
N VAL A 204 0.28 -0.65 5.49
CA VAL A 204 0.32 -1.62 4.38
C VAL A 204 -0.95 -1.48 3.54
N GLN A 205 -2.13 -1.45 4.16
CA GLN A 205 -3.41 -1.30 3.47
C GLN A 205 -3.48 0.00 2.66
N LYS A 206 -3.02 1.12 3.24
CA LYS A 206 -2.93 2.40 2.54
C LYS A 206 -2.02 2.31 1.31
N SER A 207 -0.92 1.59 1.42
CA SER A 207 0.05 1.44 0.33
C SER A 207 -0.50 0.59 -0.84
N LEU A 208 -1.49 -0.28 -0.60
CA LEU A 208 -2.16 -1.07 -1.63
C LEU A 208 -3.01 -0.25 -2.60
N SER A 209 -3.46 0.95 -2.20
CA SER A 209 -4.27 1.82 -3.07
C SER A 209 -3.60 2.20 -4.40
N ASN A 210 -2.28 2.02 -4.51
CA ASN A 210 -1.50 2.29 -5.71
C ASN A 210 -1.50 1.13 -6.74
N TYR A 211 -1.91 -0.08 -6.36
CA TYR A 211 -1.90 -1.25 -7.24
C TYR A 211 -2.88 -1.17 -8.42
N PRO A 212 -4.13 -0.70 -8.25
CA PRO A 212 -5.08 -0.62 -9.37
C PRO A 212 -4.59 0.26 -10.51
N GLU A 213 -3.99 1.42 -10.19
CA GLU A 213 -3.42 2.32 -11.18
C GLU A 213 -2.25 1.64 -11.92
N LEU A 214 -1.35 1.00 -11.17
CA LEU A 214 -0.24 0.23 -11.74
C LEU A 214 -0.74 -0.83 -12.73
N ILE A 215 -1.69 -1.66 -12.29
CA ILE A 215 -2.26 -2.73 -13.12
C ILE A 215 -2.87 -2.16 -14.41
N GLY A 216 -3.59 -1.04 -14.32
CA GLY A 216 -4.16 -0.37 -15.49
C GLY A 216 -3.13 0.11 -16.53
N GLN A 217 -1.89 0.37 -16.10
CA GLN A 217 -0.84 0.90 -16.98
C GLN A 217 -0.01 -0.18 -17.71
N ILE A 218 -0.04 -1.44 -17.28
CA ILE A 218 0.85 -2.50 -17.79
C ILE A 218 0.60 -2.78 -19.28
N HIS A 219 -0.66 -3.00 -19.64
CA HIS A 219 -1.01 -3.41 -21.00
C HIS A 219 -0.59 -2.37 -22.04
N GLY A 220 -0.93 -1.10 -21.81
CA GLY A 220 -0.54 0.00 -22.70
C GLY A 220 0.96 0.29 -22.70
N SER A 221 1.71 -0.22 -21.71
CA SER A 221 3.16 -0.03 -21.62
C SER A 221 3.95 -1.12 -22.35
N TYR A 222 3.35 -2.30 -22.59
CA TYR A 222 4.06 -3.48 -23.09
C TYR A 222 3.80 -3.74 -24.56
N TYR A 223 2.60 -3.41 -25.06
CA TYR A 223 2.20 -3.66 -26.44
C TYR A 223 1.17 -2.62 -26.90
N ASN A 224 0.98 -2.53 -28.22
CA ASN A 224 -0.09 -1.74 -28.83
C ASN A 224 -1.35 -2.63 -28.99
N PRO A 225 -2.47 -2.34 -28.31
CA PRO A 225 -3.69 -3.14 -28.40
C PRO A 225 -4.27 -3.23 -29.81
N ALA A 226 -4.19 -2.16 -30.60
CA ALA A 226 -4.75 -2.13 -31.96
C ALA A 226 -4.07 -3.16 -32.90
N VAL A 227 -2.79 -3.44 -32.68
CA VAL A 227 -2.04 -4.45 -33.45
C VAL A 227 -2.54 -5.86 -33.14
N ILE A 228 -2.96 -6.09 -31.88
CA ILE A 228 -3.50 -7.38 -31.47
C ILE A 228 -4.90 -7.58 -32.05
N GLU A 229 -5.77 -6.58 -31.92
CA GLU A 229 -7.15 -6.64 -32.44
C GLU A 229 -7.17 -6.90 -33.96
N GLN A 230 -6.28 -6.26 -34.71
CA GLN A 230 -6.12 -6.53 -36.14
C GLN A 230 -5.67 -7.98 -36.41
N SER A 231 -4.74 -8.50 -35.61
CA SER A 231 -4.28 -9.88 -35.75
C SER A 231 -5.36 -10.91 -35.42
N ASP A 232 -6.22 -10.62 -34.42
CA ASP A 232 -7.31 -11.51 -34.02
C ASP A 232 -8.44 -11.49 -35.06
N ALA A 233 -8.78 -10.32 -35.61
CA ALA A 233 -9.75 -10.19 -36.69
C ALA A 233 -9.34 -10.98 -37.95
N SER A 234 -8.06 -10.90 -38.35
CA SER A 234 -7.54 -11.66 -39.51
C SER A 234 -7.51 -13.18 -39.30
N ARG A 235 -7.69 -13.68 -38.08
CA ARG A 235 -7.75 -15.13 -37.78
C ARG A 235 -9.16 -15.72 -37.87
N VAL A 236 -10.21 -14.90 -37.82
CA VAL A 236 -11.61 -15.36 -37.79
C VAL A 236 -12.23 -15.43 -39.21
N GLU A 237 -11.61 -14.80 -40.20
CA GLU A 237 -12.07 -14.82 -41.61
C GLU A 237 -11.61 -16.05 -42.43
N VAL A 238 -11.31 -17.20 -41.79
CA VAL A 238 -10.90 -18.44 -42.48
C VAL A 238 -11.86 -19.58 -42.23
#